data_AF-A0AA97EU61-F1
#
_entry.id   AF-A0AA97EU61-F1
#
_cell.length_a   1.000
_cell.length_b   1.000
_cell.length_c   1.000
_cell.angle_alpha   90.00
_cell.angle_beta   90.00
_cell.angle_gamma   90.00
#
_symmetry.space_group_name_H-M   'P 1'
#
loop_
_entity.id
_entity.type
_entity.pdbx_description
1 polymer ?
#
loop_
_entity_poly.entity_id
_entity_poly.type
_entity_poly.pdbx_seq_one_letter_code
_entity_poly.pdbx_strand_id
1 'polypeptide(L)'
;MKFLTILLSSLFVSSVYADTVNQDGLVKLIAAIQKNDIDSHKPDMNMVNRLSWKINCWDNVNGNNKICILNKENVSIVRVDDTYNLVIGNNQNKSKNTALNIDNKYKEVAKEGIYRNANALIDNMKTGYTLEISYEDKSLNKEVKKSISLLGFTSALNDLDANFEKVKI
;
A
#
# COMPACT_ATOMS: atom_id res chain seq x y z
N MET A 1 -23.05 13.13 63.33
CA MET A 1 -21.97 12.36 62.67
C MET A 1 -22.56 11.14 61.99
N LYS A 2 -22.61 11.14 60.65
CA LYS A 2 -22.67 9.93 59.82
C LYS A 2 -21.91 10.27 58.53
N PHE A 3 -20.75 9.63 58.35
CA PHE A 3 -19.93 9.71 57.15
C PHE A 3 -20.63 8.94 56.03
N LEU A 4 -20.72 9.54 54.83
CA LEU A 4 -21.07 8.83 53.61
C LEU A 4 -19.91 8.97 52.63
N THR A 5 -19.09 7.92 52.59
CA THR A 5 -18.04 7.72 51.59
C THR A 5 -18.62 6.79 50.54
N ILE A 6 -18.79 7.23 49.29
CA ILE A 6 -19.00 6.33 48.14
C ILE A 6 -18.09 6.77 47.00
N LEU A 7 -17.43 5.74 46.46
CA LEU A 7 -16.23 5.71 45.65
C LEU A 7 -16.37 6.32 44.25
N LEU A 8 -15.28 6.95 43.79
CA LEU A 8 -15.02 7.25 42.39
C LEU A 8 -15.07 5.96 41.55
N SER A 9 -16.01 5.87 40.62
CA SER A 9 -15.92 4.94 39.50
C SER A 9 -15.13 5.59 38.37
N SER A 10 -13.89 5.14 38.18
CA SER A 10 -13.09 5.46 37.01
C SER A 10 -13.73 4.85 35.76
N LEU A 11 -14.27 5.72 34.90
CA LEU A 11 -14.66 5.37 33.53
C LEU A 11 -13.39 5.08 32.74
N PHE A 12 -13.02 3.79 32.64
CA PHE A 12 -12.09 3.34 31.61
C PHE A 12 -12.83 3.37 30.28
N VAL A 13 -12.65 4.46 29.54
CA VAL A 13 -13.04 4.52 28.13
C VAL A 13 -11.99 3.74 27.36
N SER A 14 -12.28 2.48 27.07
CA SER A 14 -11.53 1.70 26.10
C SER A 14 -11.74 2.33 24.72
N SER A 15 -10.77 3.11 24.25
CA SER A 15 -10.72 3.53 22.86
C SER A 15 -10.57 2.29 21.98
N VAL A 16 -11.68 1.84 21.38
CA VAL A 16 -11.62 0.91 20.25
C VAL A 16 -11.06 1.72 19.09
N TYR A 17 -9.77 1.52 18.79
CA TYR A 17 -9.24 1.91 17.49
C TYR A 17 -9.96 1.04 16.47
N ALA A 18 -10.96 1.62 15.80
CA ALA A 18 -11.49 1.05 14.60
C ALA A 18 -10.38 1.16 13.55
N ASP A 19 -9.65 0.05 13.35
CA ASP A 19 -8.87 -0.12 12.13
C ASP A 19 -9.85 0.10 10.97
N THR A 20 -9.61 1.16 10.19
CA THR A 20 -10.33 1.43 8.95
C THR A 20 -9.94 0.36 7.95
N VAL A 21 -10.50 -0.82 8.12
CA VAL A 21 -10.47 -1.89 7.12
C VAL A 21 -10.97 -1.24 5.83
N ASN A 22 -10.12 -1.26 4.81
CA ASN A 22 -10.38 -0.70 3.48
C ASN A 22 -11.56 -1.45 2.83
N GLN A 23 -12.78 -1.13 3.27
CA GLN A 23 -14.01 -1.85 2.98
C GLN A 23 -14.50 -1.61 1.56
N ASP A 24 -14.16 -0.49 0.93
CA ASP A 24 -14.79 -0.09 -0.33
C ASP A 24 -14.48 -1.06 -1.49
N GLY A 25 -13.23 -1.52 -1.60
CA GLY A 25 -12.84 -2.45 -2.67
C GLY A 25 -13.39 -3.88 -2.49
N LEU A 26 -13.35 -4.40 -1.26
CA LEU A 26 -13.87 -5.73 -0.95
C LEU A 26 -15.40 -5.75 -1.05
N VAL A 27 -16.07 -4.70 -0.57
CA VAL A 27 -17.53 -4.55 -0.66
C VAL A 27 -17.98 -4.43 -2.11
N LYS A 28 -17.24 -3.69 -2.97
CA LYS A 28 -17.51 -3.64 -4.42
C LYS A 28 -17.38 -5.01 -5.08
N LEU A 29 -16.36 -5.81 -4.73
CA LEU A 29 -16.21 -7.18 -5.23
C LEU A 29 -17.36 -8.09 -4.75
N ILE A 30 -17.69 -8.04 -3.47
CA ILE A 30 -18.79 -8.81 -2.90
C ILE A 30 -20.13 -8.42 -3.56
N ALA A 31 -20.40 -7.14 -3.73
CA ALA A 31 -21.61 -6.64 -4.38
C ALA A 31 -21.68 -7.08 -5.86
N ALA A 32 -20.57 -7.08 -6.58
CA ALA A 32 -20.51 -7.56 -7.97
C ALA A 32 -20.78 -9.07 -8.08
N ILE A 33 -20.33 -9.86 -7.10
CA ILE A 33 -20.61 -11.30 -7.00
C ILE A 33 -22.09 -11.54 -6.66
N GLN A 34 -22.63 -10.80 -5.69
CA GLN A 34 -24.00 -11.00 -5.18
C GLN A 34 -25.10 -10.54 -6.16
N LYS A 35 -24.81 -9.61 -7.08
CA LYS A 35 -25.81 -9.05 -8.01
C LYS A 35 -26.11 -9.97 -9.21
N ASN A 36 -25.33 -11.02 -9.42
CA ASN A 36 -25.43 -11.91 -10.59
C ASN A 36 -25.57 -13.36 -10.14
N ASP A 37 -26.78 -13.78 -9.80
CA ASP A 37 -27.06 -15.17 -9.45
C ASP A 37 -27.18 -16.06 -10.71
N ILE A 38 -26.46 -17.17 -10.70
CA ILE A 38 -26.52 -18.34 -11.61
C ILE A 38 -26.10 -18.08 -13.08
N ASP A 39 -24.82 -17.82 -13.31
CA ASP A 39 -24.05 -18.62 -14.28
C ASP A 39 -22.55 -18.46 -14.03
N SER A 40 -21.77 -19.52 -14.19
CA SER A 40 -20.37 -19.64 -13.80
C SER A 40 -19.48 -18.55 -14.44
N HIS A 41 -19.32 -17.39 -13.80
CA HIS A 41 -18.39 -16.36 -14.25
C HIS A 41 -17.28 -16.17 -13.22
N LYS A 42 -16.05 -16.45 -13.67
CA LYS A 42 -14.83 -16.15 -12.94
C LYS A 42 -14.85 -14.66 -12.56
N PRO A 43 -14.48 -14.30 -11.32
CA PRO A 43 -14.45 -12.89 -10.91
C PRO A 43 -13.61 -12.08 -11.91
N ASP A 44 -14.04 -10.85 -12.20
CA ASP A 44 -13.30 -9.96 -13.11
C ASP A 44 -11.84 -9.86 -12.62
N MET A 45 -10.94 -10.44 -13.42
CA MET A 45 -9.54 -10.60 -13.06
C MET A 45 -8.89 -9.22 -12.86
N ASN A 46 -9.38 -8.18 -13.52
CA ASN A 46 -8.89 -6.81 -13.31
C ASN A 46 -9.22 -6.30 -11.91
N MET A 47 -10.42 -6.57 -11.40
CA MET A 47 -10.82 -6.16 -10.06
C MET A 47 -10.06 -6.95 -8.99
N VAL A 48 -9.91 -8.27 -9.18
CA VAL A 48 -9.08 -9.11 -8.30
C VAL A 48 -7.64 -8.61 -8.26
N ASN A 49 -7.06 -8.33 -9.43
CA ASN A 49 -5.69 -7.83 -9.54
C ASN A 49 -5.54 -6.45 -8.89
N ARG A 50 -6.51 -5.55 -9.06
CA ARG A 50 -6.54 -4.25 -8.36
C ARG A 50 -6.57 -4.43 -6.84
N LEU A 51 -7.37 -5.36 -6.32
CA LEU A 51 -7.50 -5.61 -4.88
C LEU A 51 -6.27 -6.27 -4.25
N SER A 52 -5.40 -6.87 -5.06
CA SER A 52 -4.09 -7.35 -4.58
C SER A 52 -3.16 -6.22 -4.12
N TRP A 53 -3.45 -4.98 -4.53
CA TRP A 53 -2.78 -3.78 -4.05
C TRP A 53 -3.58 -3.13 -2.92
N LYS A 54 -2.92 -2.97 -1.77
CA LYS A 54 -3.52 -2.40 -0.56
C LYS A 54 -3.21 -0.91 -0.50
N ILE A 55 -4.21 -0.12 -0.13
CA ILE A 55 -4.10 1.35 -0.01
C ILE A 55 -4.32 1.73 1.45
N ASN A 56 -3.46 2.59 1.97
CA ASN A 56 -3.63 3.25 3.26
C ASN A 56 -3.30 4.75 3.13
N CYS A 57 -4.11 5.62 3.72
CA CYS A 57 -3.95 7.07 3.62
C CYS A 57 -4.20 7.72 4.97
N TRP A 58 -3.37 8.70 5.34
CA TRP A 58 -3.51 9.45 6.58
C TRP A 58 -2.89 10.84 6.46
N ASP A 59 -3.32 11.75 7.31
CA ASP A 59 -2.66 13.02 7.55
C ASP A 59 -1.54 12.85 8.57
N ASN A 60 -0.41 13.52 8.35
CA ASN A 60 0.63 13.65 9.35
C ASN A 60 0.44 14.99 10.07
N VAL A 61 -0.26 14.95 11.19
CA VAL A 61 -0.59 16.11 12.06
C VAL A 61 0.65 16.96 12.40
N ASN A 62 1.83 16.34 12.49
CA ASN A 62 3.07 17.03 12.84
C ASN A 62 3.77 17.69 11.64
N GLY A 63 3.46 17.27 10.41
CA GLY A 63 4.09 17.74 9.18
C GLY A 63 3.17 18.55 8.26
N ASN A 64 1.88 18.66 8.60
CA ASN A 64 0.86 19.30 7.78
C ASN A 64 0.86 18.78 6.33
N ASN A 65 1.12 17.48 6.16
CA ASN A 65 1.19 16.82 4.86
C ASN A 65 0.35 15.55 4.83
N LYS A 66 -0.20 15.26 3.65
CA LYS A 66 -0.96 14.04 3.38
C LYS A 66 0.00 12.95 2.96
N ILE A 67 -0.23 11.73 3.42
CA ILE A 67 0.55 10.56 3.04
C ILE A 67 -0.40 9.46 2.61
N CYS A 68 -0.14 8.87 1.45
CA CYS A 68 -0.80 7.65 1.03
C CYS A 68 0.24 6.61 0.62
N ILE A 69 0.01 5.36 1.01
CA ILE A 69 0.81 4.21 0.61
C ILE A 69 -0.04 3.23 -0.18
N LEU A 70 0.46 2.83 -1.34
CA LEU A 70 -0.01 1.72 -2.14
C LEU A 70 1.01 0.58 -2.03
N ASN A 71 0.62 -0.56 -1.47
CA ASN A 71 1.56 -1.65 -1.22
C ASN A 71 1.09 -2.99 -1.79
N LYS A 72 2.05 -3.77 -2.26
CA LYS A 72 1.90 -5.17 -2.64
C LYS A 72 3.19 -5.91 -2.33
N GLU A 73 3.11 -6.92 -1.47
CA GLU A 73 4.26 -7.73 -1.05
C GLU A 73 5.44 -6.87 -0.54
N ASN A 74 6.55 -6.85 -1.28
CA ASN A 74 7.79 -6.14 -0.96
C ASN A 74 7.95 -4.82 -1.73
N VAL A 75 6.85 -4.30 -2.29
CA VAL A 75 6.81 -3.04 -3.04
C VAL A 75 5.82 -2.10 -2.37
N SER A 76 6.27 -0.90 -2.05
CA SER A 76 5.43 0.18 -1.52
C SER A 76 5.67 1.46 -2.31
N ILE A 77 4.61 2.00 -2.89
CA ILE A 77 4.58 3.33 -3.49
C ILE A 77 4.06 4.28 -2.41
N VAL A 78 4.84 5.31 -2.09
CA VAL A 78 4.49 6.33 -1.11
C VAL A 78 4.25 7.63 -1.86
N ARG A 79 3.03 8.14 -1.80
CA ARG A 79 2.69 9.49 -2.25
C ARG A 79 2.78 10.44 -1.07
N VAL A 80 3.62 11.45 -1.21
CA VAL A 80 3.69 12.61 -0.31
C VAL A 80 3.64 13.84 -1.20
N ASP A 81 2.65 14.69 -0.93
CA ASP A 81 2.31 15.83 -1.79
C ASP A 81 2.13 15.39 -3.25
N ASP A 82 2.84 16.03 -4.19
CA ASP A 82 2.78 15.75 -5.63
C ASP A 82 3.86 14.77 -6.12
N THR A 83 4.54 14.08 -5.19
CA THR A 83 5.66 13.20 -5.52
C THR A 83 5.41 11.76 -5.08
N TYR A 84 5.86 10.83 -5.93
CA TYR A 84 5.94 9.42 -5.58
C TYR A 84 7.35 9.04 -5.16
N ASN A 85 7.44 8.19 -4.15
CA ASN A 85 8.64 7.47 -3.81
C ASN A 85 8.31 5.98 -3.87
N LEU A 86 9.26 5.18 -4.37
CA LEU A 86 9.13 3.72 -4.35
C LEU A 86 10.09 3.16 -3.30
N VAL A 87 9.55 2.29 -2.45
CA VAL A 87 10.31 1.54 -1.44
C VAL A 87 10.22 0.06 -1.78
N ILE A 88 11.39 -0.56 -1.90
CA ILE A 88 11.55 -1.99 -2.12
C ILE A 88 12.01 -2.65 -0.82
N GLY A 89 11.50 -3.86 -0.55
CA GLY A 89 11.90 -4.75 0.54
C GLY A 89 11.41 -4.33 1.93
N ASN A 90 11.14 -5.34 2.78
CA ASN A 90 10.59 -5.12 4.12
C ASN A 90 11.67 -5.09 5.21
N ASN A 91 12.85 -5.67 4.95
CA ASN A 91 13.96 -5.76 5.90
C ASN A 91 15.31 -5.58 5.21
N GLN A 92 15.46 -4.47 4.50
CA GLN A 92 16.62 -4.25 3.65
C GLN A 92 17.90 -3.95 4.43
N ASN A 93 19.02 -4.46 3.91
CA ASN A 93 20.32 -3.96 4.31
C ASN A 93 20.56 -2.57 3.71
N LYS A 94 20.48 -1.52 4.55
CA LYS A 94 20.64 -0.12 4.11
C LYS A 94 22.01 0.19 3.48
N SER A 95 23.02 -0.64 3.69
CA SER A 95 24.32 -0.44 3.04
C SER A 95 24.37 -0.95 1.60
N LYS A 96 23.34 -1.66 1.13
CA LYS A 96 23.34 -2.41 -0.12
C LYS A 96 22.44 -1.79 -1.17
N ASN A 97 22.71 -2.18 -2.41
CA ASN A 97 21.92 -1.78 -3.56
C ASN A 97 20.72 -2.72 -3.72
N THR A 98 19.71 -2.17 -4.36
CA THR A 98 18.56 -2.89 -4.90
C THR A 98 18.54 -2.69 -6.39
N ALA A 99 18.11 -3.69 -7.13
CA ALA A 99 17.86 -3.56 -8.55
C ALA A 99 16.39 -3.82 -8.84
N LEU A 100 15.89 -3.14 -9.85
CA LEU A 100 14.57 -3.39 -10.41
C LEU A 100 14.63 -3.51 -11.92
N ASN A 101 13.68 -4.27 -12.46
CA ASN A 101 13.49 -4.47 -13.87
C ASN A 101 12.00 -4.56 -14.20
N ILE A 102 11.53 -3.78 -15.18
CA ILE A 102 10.14 -3.82 -15.64
C ILE A 102 10.16 -4.34 -17.08
N ASP A 103 9.60 -5.53 -17.28
CA ASP A 103 9.47 -6.22 -18.57
C ASP A 103 10.73 -6.21 -19.47
N ASN A 104 11.93 -6.19 -18.87
CA ASN A 104 13.22 -6.04 -19.57
C ASN A 104 13.44 -4.71 -20.32
N LYS A 105 12.53 -3.75 -20.21
CA LYS A 105 12.59 -2.45 -20.90
C LYS A 105 13.13 -1.32 -20.02
N TYR A 106 12.87 -1.42 -18.72
CA TYR A 106 13.30 -0.43 -17.74
C TYR A 106 14.13 -1.12 -16.67
N LYS A 107 15.30 -0.56 -16.34
CA LYS A 107 16.16 -1.06 -15.27
C LYS A 107 16.70 0.11 -14.47
N GLU A 108 16.68 -0.05 -13.16
CA GLU A 108 17.21 0.95 -12.25
C GLU A 108 17.84 0.27 -11.03
N VAL A 109 18.79 0.97 -10.41
CA VAL A 109 19.45 0.53 -9.20
C VAL A 109 19.46 1.69 -8.22
N ALA A 110 18.96 1.46 -7.00
CA ALA A 110 19.04 2.44 -5.93
C ALA A 110 19.65 1.83 -4.67
N LYS A 111 20.28 2.69 -3.88
CA LYS A 111 20.76 2.35 -2.55
C LYS A 111 19.58 2.25 -1.57
N GLU A 112 19.66 1.34 -0.60
CA GLU A 112 18.66 1.20 0.49
C GLU A 112 17.25 0.79 0.04
N GLY A 113 17.03 0.55 -1.26
CA GLY A 113 15.70 0.26 -1.80
C GLY A 113 14.78 1.45 -1.88
N ILE A 114 15.30 2.67 -1.74
CA ILE A 114 14.50 3.89 -1.79
C ILE A 114 14.79 4.62 -3.10
N TYR A 115 13.79 4.65 -3.97
CA TYR A 115 13.77 5.37 -5.23
C TYR A 115 12.98 6.66 -4.99
N ARG A 116 13.68 7.79 -4.88
CA ARG A 116 13.08 9.10 -4.63
C ARG A 116 12.63 9.74 -5.93
N ASN A 117 11.56 10.53 -5.89
CA ASN A 117 10.99 11.19 -7.09
C ASN A 117 10.73 10.18 -8.22
N ALA A 118 10.13 9.04 -7.87
CA ALA A 118 9.98 7.87 -8.71
C ALA A 118 8.91 8.01 -9.80
N ASN A 119 8.43 9.22 -10.11
CA ASN A 119 7.31 9.44 -11.03
C ASN A 119 7.53 8.77 -12.39
N ALA A 120 8.72 8.91 -12.98
CA ALA A 120 9.06 8.27 -14.25
C ALA A 120 9.06 6.74 -14.16
N LEU A 121 9.53 6.18 -13.04
CA LEU A 121 9.49 4.75 -12.78
C LEU A 121 8.03 4.27 -12.60
N ILE A 122 7.19 5.02 -11.89
CA ILE A 122 5.76 4.71 -11.73
C ILE A 122 5.06 4.71 -13.10
N ASP A 123 5.41 5.62 -14.01
CA ASP A 123 4.87 5.61 -15.38
C ASP A 123 5.30 4.37 -16.17
N ASN A 124 6.53 3.89 -16.00
CA ASN A 124 6.94 2.60 -16.55
C ASN A 124 6.14 1.45 -15.93
N MET A 125 5.89 1.46 -14.62
CA MET A 125 5.07 0.44 -13.96
C MET A 125 3.61 0.43 -14.45
N LYS A 126 3.03 1.61 -14.77
CA LYS A 126 1.65 1.72 -15.29
C LYS A 126 1.44 1.03 -16.65
N THR A 127 2.51 0.93 -17.44
CA THR A 127 2.49 0.30 -18.76
C THR A 127 3.09 -1.11 -18.78
N GLY A 128 3.68 -1.53 -17.65
CA GLY A 128 4.34 -2.82 -17.50
C GLY A 128 3.41 -3.93 -17.00
N TYR A 129 3.86 -5.16 -17.17
CA TYR A 129 3.15 -6.37 -16.71
C TYR A 129 3.78 -6.95 -15.45
N THR A 130 5.11 -6.89 -15.36
CA THR A 130 5.89 -7.51 -14.28
C THR A 130 6.99 -6.58 -13.79
N LEU A 131 7.10 -6.45 -12.46
CA LEU A 131 8.21 -5.82 -11.77
C LEU A 131 9.06 -6.89 -11.11
N GLU A 132 10.28 -7.07 -11.59
CA GLU A 132 11.28 -7.90 -10.94
C GLU A 132 12.12 -7.04 -10.01
N ILE A 133 12.36 -7.53 -8.80
CA ILE A 133 13.18 -6.86 -7.79
C ILE A 133 14.26 -7.81 -7.26
N SER A 134 15.43 -7.26 -6.98
CA SER A 134 16.46 -7.93 -6.18
C SER A 134 17.00 -7.03 -5.09
N TYR A 135 17.18 -7.60 -3.90
CA TYR A 135 17.76 -6.91 -2.74
C TYR A 135 18.36 -7.89 -1.74
N GLU A 136 19.23 -7.40 -0.86
CA GLU A 136 19.77 -8.19 0.25
C GLU A 136 18.86 -8.07 1.47
N ASP A 137 18.28 -9.20 1.90
CA ASP A 137 17.50 -9.26 3.13
C ASP A 137 18.44 -9.34 4.33
N LYS A 138 18.33 -8.37 5.24
CA LYS A 138 19.20 -8.23 6.40
C LYS A 138 19.04 -9.37 7.39
N SER A 139 17.83 -9.90 7.58
CA SER A 139 17.60 -11.00 8.52
C SER A 139 18.13 -12.33 7.99
N LEU A 140 18.06 -12.53 6.67
CA LEU A 140 18.48 -13.78 6.04
C LEU A 140 19.94 -13.76 5.60
N ASN A 141 20.57 -12.58 5.53
CA ASN A 141 21.90 -12.33 4.98
C ASN A 141 22.06 -12.96 3.58
N LYS A 142 21.03 -12.79 2.73
CA LYS A 142 20.93 -13.42 1.41
C LYS A 142 20.26 -12.49 0.42
N GLU A 143 20.61 -12.66 -0.85
CA GLU A 143 19.90 -12.03 -1.95
C GLU A 143 18.51 -12.64 -2.11
N VAL A 144 17.49 -11.78 -2.11
CA VAL A 144 16.10 -12.09 -2.41
C VAL A 144 15.80 -11.58 -3.81
N LYS A 145 15.22 -12.44 -4.65
CA LYS A 145 14.69 -12.09 -5.97
C LYS A 145 13.20 -12.37 -6.00
N LYS A 146 12.40 -11.42 -6.46
CA LYS A 146 10.95 -11.53 -6.57
C LYS A 146 10.47 -10.97 -7.89
N SER A 147 9.36 -11.52 -8.35
CA SER A 147 8.63 -11.06 -9.53
C SER A 147 7.22 -10.73 -9.08
N ILE A 148 6.84 -9.47 -9.24
CA ILE A 148 5.57 -8.93 -8.75
C ILE A 148 4.74 -8.53 -9.96
N SER A 149 3.53 -9.08 -10.04
CA SER A 149 2.60 -8.71 -11.10
C SER A 149 2.12 -7.27 -10.94
N LEU A 150 2.25 -6.49 -12.01
CA LEU A 150 1.74 -5.11 -12.14
C LEU A 150 0.30 -5.07 -12.68
N LEU A 151 -0.34 -6.22 -12.88
CA LEU A 151 -1.75 -6.24 -13.23
C LEU A 151 -2.57 -5.54 -12.13
N GLY A 152 -3.51 -4.69 -12.56
CA GLY A 152 -4.33 -3.87 -11.66
C GLY A 152 -3.59 -2.72 -10.98
N PHE A 153 -2.28 -2.54 -11.20
CA PHE A 153 -1.48 -1.48 -10.58
C PHE A 153 -2.01 -0.09 -10.92
N THR A 154 -2.22 0.21 -12.21
CA THR A 154 -2.70 1.52 -12.66
C THR A 154 -4.06 1.89 -12.06
N SER A 155 -4.97 0.92 -11.97
CA SER A 155 -6.28 1.12 -11.34
C SER A 155 -6.13 1.40 -9.84
N ALA A 156 -5.29 0.63 -9.15
CA ALA A 156 -5.03 0.84 -7.73
C ALA A 156 -4.29 2.16 -7.44
N LEU A 157 -3.43 2.63 -8.34
CA LEU A 157 -2.77 3.93 -8.24
C LEU A 157 -3.77 5.08 -8.44
N ASN A 158 -4.69 4.97 -9.39
CA ASN A 158 -5.76 5.97 -9.54
C ASN A 158 -6.64 6.05 -8.29
N ASP A 159 -6.91 4.90 -7.64
CA ASP A 159 -7.65 4.85 -6.38
C ASP A 159 -6.84 5.44 -5.21
N LEU A 160 -5.51 5.25 -5.20
CA LEU A 160 -4.60 5.91 -4.26
C LEU A 160 -4.75 7.43 -4.39
N ASP A 161 -4.71 7.94 -5.61
CA ASP A 161 -4.79 9.37 -5.89
C ASP A 161 -6.13 9.96 -5.49
N ALA A 162 -7.23 9.29 -5.85
CA ALA A 162 -8.55 9.69 -5.43
C ALA A 162 -8.72 9.69 -3.90
N ASN A 163 -8.03 8.80 -3.18
CA ASN A 163 -8.05 8.77 -1.72
C ASN A 163 -7.16 9.86 -1.11
N PHE A 164 -6.00 10.13 -1.72
CA PHE A 164 -5.10 11.20 -1.31
C PHE A 164 -5.81 12.56 -1.30
N GLU A 165 -6.59 12.86 -2.34
CA GLU A 165 -7.35 14.12 -2.41
C GLU A 165 -8.39 14.27 -1.30
N LYS A 166 -8.93 13.15 -0.78
CA LYS A 166 -9.94 13.14 0.29
C LYS A 166 -9.35 13.33 1.69
N VAL A 167 -8.05 13.10 1.87
CA VAL A 167 -7.40 13.33 3.17
C VAL A 167 -7.48 14.83 3.47
N LYS A 168 -8.02 15.16 4.64
CA LYS A 168 -8.08 16.55 5.12
C LYS A 168 -6.84 16.81 5.98
N ILE A 169 -6.25 17.99 5.82
CA ILE A 169 -5.17 18.51 6.67
C ILE A 169 -5.81 19.49 7.65
#